data_AF-A0A354IAC3-F1
#
_entry.id   AF-A0A354IAC3-F1
#
_cell.length_a   1.000
_cell.length_b   1.000
_cell.length_c   1.000
_cell.angle_alpha   90.00
_cell.angle_beta   90.00
_cell.angle_gamma   90.00
#
_symmetry.space_group_name_H-M   'P 1'
#
loop_
_entity.id
_entity.type
_entity.pdbx_description
1 polymer ?
#
loop_
_entity_poly.entity_id
_entity_poly.type
_entity_poly.pdbx_seq_one_letter_code
_entity_poly.pdbx_strand_id
1 'polypeptide(L)'
;MSRSFLSAFRNSMIEYAIERNENIVNTFKGLPNHEKSTGLAYVGFEPGTDVKTGDWMINPLNERFYVRDAKTAFFQGQPHSLNAYYLTESEYKDQQTTASNIFNIGTAYGSVIGTQTSVTLNYNESIENFRKQVNEQEDSPDKEQMNQIISLLEMITKDQLPVQKGLFSRFSALMEKHTWISNAVSSTILSWLTTRL
;
A
#
# COMPACT_ATOMS: atom_id res chain seq x y z
N MET A 1 18.98 -16.27 -44.18
CA MET A 1 17.77 -16.59 -43.41
C MET A 1 16.60 -16.74 -44.38
N SER A 2 15.88 -17.87 -44.35
CA SER A 2 14.79 -18.18 -45.29
C SER A 2 13.57 -17.29 -45.05
N ARG A 3 12.95 -16.79 -46.13
CA ARG A 3 11.76 -15.92 -46.13
C ARG A 3 10.57 -16.48 -45.33
N SER A 4 10.54 -17.79 -45.10
CA SER A 4 9.51 -18.51 -44.33
C SER A 4 9.56 -18.24 -42.82
N PHE A 5 10.75 -18.04 -42.24
CA PHE A 5 10.90 -17.77 -40.80
C PHE A 5 10.44 -16.35 -40.43
N LEU A 6 10.69 -15.37 -41.31
CA LEU A 6 10.26 -13.99 -41.13
C LEU A 6 8.72 -13.84 -41.24
N SER A 7 8.06 -14.64 -42.07
CA SER A 7 6.59 -14.64 -42.17
C SER A 7 5.91 -15.27 -40.95
N ALA A 8 6.46 -16.34 -40.38
CA ALA A 8 5.95 -16.93 -39.15
C ALA A 8 6.11 -15.98 -37.96
N PHE A 9 7.26 -15.30 -37.87
CA PHE A 9 7.56 -14.31 -36.83
C PHE A 9 6.63 -13.09 -36.86
N ARG A 10 6.26 -12.63 -38.07
CA ARG A 10 5.34 -11.50 -38.26
C ARG A 10 3.88 -11.89 -38.00
N ASN A 11 3.50 -13.14 -38.25
CA ASN A 11 2.17 -13.67 -37.92
C ASN A 11 1.98 -13.97 -36.43
N SER A 12 3.05 -14.09 -35.65
CA SER A 12 2.99 -14.26 -34.19
C SER A 12 2.96 -12.94 -33.42
N MET A 13 3.10 -11.80 -34.08
CA MET A 13 3.03 -10.48 -33.44
C MET A 13 1.59 -10.08 -33.19
N ILE A 14 1.35 -9.53 -32.00
CA ILE A 14 0.06 -9.01 -31.57
C ILE A 14 0.13 -7.48 -31.63
N GLU A 15 -0.94 -6.85 -32.09
CA GLU A 15 -1.08 -5.38 -32.06
C GLU A 15 -1.47 -4.94 -30.66
N TYR A 16 -0.68 -4.04 -30.07
CA TYR A 16 -0.92 -3.44 -28.77
C TYR A 16 -1.18 -1.94 -28.95
N ALA A 17 -2.37 -1.49 -28.56
CA ALA A 17 -2.65 -0.07 -28.40
C ALA A 17 -1.96 0.43 -27.12
N ILE A 18 -1.14 1.46 -27.22
CA ILE A 18 -0.45 2.07 -26.09
C ILE A 18 -1.32 3.22 -25.58
N GLU A 19 -1.80 3.08 -24.36
CA GLU A 19 -2.54 4.11 -23.65
C GLU A 19 -1.60 4.80 -22.64
N ARG A 20 -1.53 6.13 -22.71
CA ARG A 20 -0.75 6.97 -21.80
C ARG A 20 -1.65 8.11 -21.34
N ASN A 21 -1.77 8.31 -20.03
CA ASN A 21 -2.69 9.31 -19.45
C ASN A 21 -4.11 9.20 -20.04
N GLU A 22 -4.67 7.98 -20.05
CA GLU A 22 -6.03 7.68 -20.50
C GLU A 22 -6.31 7.91 -22.00
N ASN A 23 -5.27 8.19 -22.81
CA ASN A 23 -5.40 8.39 -24.25
C ASN A 23 -4.55 7.38 -25.01
N ILE A 24 -5.10 6.82 -26.10
CA ILE A 24 -4.32 5.97 -27.00
C ILE A 24 -3.33 6.87 -27.76
N VAL A 25 -2.04 6.72 -27.48
CA VAL A 25 -0.97 7.51 -28.09
C VAL A 25 -0.43 6.87 -29.36
N ASN A 26 -0.43 5.53 -29.45
CA ASN A 26 0.03 4.81 -30.63
C ASN A 26 -0.41 3.34 -30.59
N THR A 27 -0.18 2.60 -31.68
CA THR A 27 -0.36 1.16 -31.74
C THR A 27 0.89 0.51 -32.32
N PHE A 28 1.45 -0.46 -31.62
CA PHE A 28 2.67 -1.16 -32.02
C PHE A 28 2.48 -2.67 -32.06
N LYS A 29 3.24 -3.34 -32.93
CA LYS A 29 3.30 -4.80 -32.98
C LYS A 29 4.34 -5.31 -32.00
N GLY A 30 3.92 -6.16 -31.09
CA GLY A 30 4.76 -6.73 -30.04
C GLY A 30 4.69 -8.25 -30.03
N LEU A 31 5.74 -8.89 -29.52
CA LEU A 31 5.81 -10.34 -29.33
C LEU A 31 5.81 -10.66 -27.83
N PRO A 32 4.76 -11.31 -27.29
CA PRO A 32 4.74 -11.78 -25.91
C PRO A 32 5.83 -12.84 -25.69
N ASN A 33 6.57 -12.71 -24.59
CA ASN A 33 7.61 -13.65 -24.23
C ASN A 33 7.86 -13.61 -22.70
N HIS A 34 8.71 -14.52 -22.23
CA HIS A 34 9.12 -14.58 -20.84
C HIS A 34 10.65 -14.53 -20.74
N GLU A 35 11.16 -13.80 -19.77
CA GLU A 35 12.60 -13.76 -19.49
C GLU A 35 13.01 -15.11 -18.89
N LYS A 36 13.97 -15.79 -19.53
CA LYS A 36 14.34 -17.17 -19.17
C LYS A 36 14.88 -17.33 -17.76
N SER A 37 15.53 -16.30 -17.22
CA SER A 37 16.18 -16.35 -15.90
C SER A 37 15.22 -16.09 -14.74
N THR A 38 14.31 -15.14 -14.90
CA THR A 38 13.41 -14.66 -13.83
C THR A 38 11.96 -15.14 -14.01
N GLY A 39 11.61 -15.62 -15.21
CA GLY A 39 10.23 -15.95 -15.58
C GLY A 39 9.35 -14.73 -15.82
N LEU A 40 9.90 -13.50 -15.82
CA LEU A 40 9.10 -12.29 -15.97
C LEU A 40 8.50 -12.19 -17.37
N ALA A 41 7.19 -11.95 -17.43
CA ALA A 41 6.48 -11.72 -18.68
C ALA A 41 6.83 -10.33 -19.25
N TYR A 42 7.06 -10.27 -20.55
CA TYR A 42 7.29 -9.03 -21.27
C TYR A 42 6.74 -9.12 -22.70
N VAL A 43 6.51 -7.95 -23.30
CA VAL A 43 6.26 -7.84 -24.73
C VAL A 43 7.49 -7.21 -25.37
N GLY A 44 8.08 -7.91 -26.34
CA GLY A 44 9.20 -7.41 -27.13
C GLY A 44 8.70 -6.58 -28.30
N PHE A 45 9.09 -5.31 -28.35
CA PHE A 45 8.82 -4.38 -29.45
C PHE A 45 10.08 -4.12 -30.28
N GLU A 46 9.90 -3.51 -31.45
CA GLU A 46 11.00 -3.02 -32.26
C GLU A 46 11.85 -2.00 -31.46
N PRO A 47 13.19 -2.01 -31.57
CA PRO A 47 14.02 -1.03 -30.89
C PRO A 47 13.65 0.40 -31.32
N GLY A 48 13.56 1.32 -30.35
CA GLY A 48 13.20 2.73 -30.59
C GLY A 48 11.70 3.03 -30.54
N THR A 49 10.86 2.03 -30.31
CA THR A 49 9.42 2.22 -30.07
C THR A 49 9.17 3.09 -28.84
N ASP A 50 8.19 4.00 -28.87
CA ASP A 50 7.88 4.92 -27.75
C ASP A 50 7.01 4.27 -26.65
N VAL A 51 7.34 3.05 -26.23
CA VAL A 51 6.72 2.40 -25.06
C VAL A 51 7.51 2.77 -23.81
N LYS A 52 6.84 3.28 -22.78
CA LYS A 52 7.47 3.75 -21.54
C LYS A 52 6.83 3.10 -20.32
N THR A 53 7.59 3.09 -19.22
CA THR A 53 7.04 2.76 -17.90
C THR A 53 5.87 3.66 -17.57
N GLY A 54 4.78 3.06 -17.07
CA GLY A 54 3.53 3.75 -16.77
C GLY A 54 2.46 3.67 -17.86
N ASP A 55 2.82 3.22 -19.06
CA ASP A 55 1.85 3.01 -20.15
C ASP A 55 1.00 1.76 -19.91
N TRP A 56 -0.19 1.73 -20.51
CA TRP A 56 -1.00 0.52 -20.62
C TRP A 56 -0.94 -0.03 -22.04
N MET A 57 -0.72 -1.35 -22.13
CA MET A 57 -0.76 -2.09 -23.38
C MET A 57 -2.11 -2.80 -23.52
N ILE A 58 -2.81 -2.32 -24.54
CA ILE A 58 -4.06 -2.67 -25.21
C ILE A 58 -4.08 -3.87 -26.15
N ASN A 59 -4.26 -5.12 -25.75
CA ASN A 59 -4.32 -6.18 -26.77
C ASN A 59 -5.67 -6.15 -27.55
N PRO A 60 -5.79 -6.86 -28.69
CA PRO A 60 -7.02 -6.85 -29.49
C PRO A 60 -8.23 -7.50 -28.79
N LEU A 61 -7.99 -8.28 -27.74
CA LEU A 61 -9.03 -8.85 -26.87
C LEU A 61 -9.43 -7.89 -25.73
N ASN A 62 -8.92 -6.66 -25.76
CA ASN A 62 -9.15 -5.62 -24.75
C ASN A 62 -8.59 -5.96 -23.36
N GLU A 63 -7.61 -6.88 -23.28
CA GLU A 63 -6.85 -7.17 -22.07
C GLU A 63 -5.79 -6.09 -21.86
N ARG A 64 -5.73 -5.57 -20.63
CA ARG A 64 -4.88 -4.44 -20.25
C ARG A 64 -3.65 -4.93 -19.49
N PHE A 65 -2.48 -4.49 -19.93
CA PHE A 65 -1.19 -4.81 -19.31
C PHE A 65 -0.44 -3.52 -18.96
N TYR A 66 -0.16 -3.31 -17.68
CA TYR A 66 0.55 -2.12 -17.19
C TYR A 66 2.06 -2.29 -17.36
N VAL A 67 2.73 -1.38 -18.07
CA VAL A 67 4.17 -1.42 -18.27
C VAL A 67 4.89 -0.97 -17.00
N ARG A 68 5.47 -1.94 -16.29
CA ARG A 68 6.26 -1.70 -15.07
C ARG A 68 7.68 -1.24 -15.38
N ASP A 69 8.26 -1.76 -16.44
CA ASP A 69 9.66 -1.47 -16.82
C ASP A 69 9.84 -1.65 -18.32
N ALA A 70 10.65 -0.80 -18.96
CA ALA A 70 10.92 -0.84 -20.40
C ALA A 70 12.44 -0.80 -20.62
N LYS A 71 13.00 -1.92 -21.09
CA LYS A 71 14.46 -2.08 -21.27
C LYS A 71 14.81 -2.43 -22.69
N THR A 72 15.74 -1.70 -23.28
CA THR A 72 16.32 -2.05 -24.58
C THR A 72 17.31 -3.21 -24.40
N ALA A 73 17.01 -4.35 -25.02
CA ALA A 73 17.94 -5.46 -25.12
C ALA A 73 18.93 -5.21 -26.26
N PHE A 74 20.22 -5.42 -25.99
CA PHE A 74 21.30 -5.30 -26.97
C PHE A 74 21.82 -6.67 -27.36
N PHE A 75 22.08 -6.87 -28.65
CA PHE A 75 22.76 -8.04 -29.18
C PHE A 75 23.93 -7.57 -30.04
N GLN A 76 25.14 -8.04 -29.71
CA GLN A 76 26.39 -7.61 -30.38
C GLN A 76 26.58 -6.08 -30.43
N GLY A 77 26.17 -5.37 -29.36
CA GLY A 77 26.30 -3.91 -29.27
C GLY A 77 25.25 -3.11 -30.06
N GLN A 78 24.31 -3.78 -30.75
CA GLN A 78 23.21 -3.14 -31.45
C GLN A 78 21.88 -3.35 -30.69
N PRO A 79 20.99 -2.37 -30.65
CA PRO A 79 19.69 -2.53 -30.03
C PRO A 79 18.86 -3.54 -30.83
N HIS A 80 18.42 -4.60 -30.15
CA HIS A 80 17.72 -5.73 -30.76
C HIS A 80 16.21 -5.67 -30.53
N SER A 81 15.78 -5.34 -29.31
CA SER A 81 14.36 -5.20 -28.96
C SER A 81 14.17 -4.24 -27.79
N LEU A 82 12.98 -3.65 -27.68
CA LEU A 82 12.53 -2.98 -26.47
C LEU A 82 11.62 -3.95 -25.71
N ASN A 83 12.08 -4.45 -24.57
CA ASN A 83 11.33 -5.36 -23.72
C ASN A 83 10.50 -4.55 -22.71
N ALA A 84 9.19 -4.52 -22.91
CA ALA A 84 8.24 -3.93 -21.97
C ALA A 84 7.75 -5.01 -21.00
N TYR A 85 8.31 -5.02 -19.79
CA TYR A 85 7.88 -5.89 -18.71
C TYR A 85 6.59 -5.32 -18.12
N TYR A 86 5.60 -6.18 -17.94
CA TYR A 86 4.27 -5.74 -17.58
C TYR A 86 3.70 -6.49 -16.37
N LEU A 87 2.67 -5.89 -15.80
CA LEU A 87 1.73 -6.50 -14.86
C LEU A 87 0.38 -6.62 -15.54
N THR A 88 -0.35 -7.69 -15.27
CA THR A 88 -1.77 -7.77 -15.64
C THR A 88 -2.56 -6.71 -14.87
N GLU A 89 -3.74 -6.35 -15.38
CA GLU A 89 -4.62 -5.42 -14.68
C GLU A 89 -4.93 -5.86 -13.24
N SER A 90 -5.13 -7.17 -13.01
CA SER A 90 -5.33 -7.73 -11.68
C SER A 90 -4.11 -7.52 -10.78
N GLU A 91 -2.91 -7.85 -11.24
CA GLU A 91 -1.68 -7.65 -10.45
C GLU A 91 -1.39 -6.18 -10.17
N TYR A 92 -1.69 -5.29 -11.13
CA TYR A 92 -1.58 -3.85 -10.92
C TYR A 92 -2.58 -3.35 -9.88
N LYS A 93 -3.83 -3.80 -9.96
CA LYS A 93 -4.87 -3.47 -8.97
C LYS A 93 -4.49 -3.99 -7.59
N ASP A 94 -4.00 -5.22 -7.48
CA ASP A 94 -3.55 -5.81 -6.22
C ASP A 94 -2.38 -5.03 -5.59
N GLN A 95 -1.45 -4.54 -6.41
CA GLN A 95 -0.38 -3.65 -5.94
C GLN A 95 -0.92 -2.28 -5.51
N GLN A 96 -1.93 -1.73 -6.19
CA GLN A 96 -2.58 -0.49 -5.77
C GLN A 96 -3.41 -0.66 -4.49
N THR A 97 -4.21 -1.72 -4.32
CA THR A 97 -4.92 -2.00 -3.07
C THR A 97 -3.97 -2.26 -1.92
N THR A 98 -2.80 -2.87 -2.18
CA THR A 98 -1.75 -2.98 -1.14
C THR A 98 -1.25 -1.59 -0.69
N ALA A 99 -1.30 -0.57 -1.55
CA ALA A 99 -0.93 0.81 -1.22
C ALA A 99 -2.09 1.68 -0.69
N SER A 100 -3.35 1.32 -0.94
CA SER A 100 -4.53 2.16 -0.62
C SER A 100 -5.67 1.41 0.06
N ASN A 101 -5.37 0.41 0.88
CA ASN A 101 -6.35 -0.21 1.76
C ASN A 101 -6.55 0.64 3.03
N ILE A 102 -7.21 1.80 2.88
CA ILE A 102 -7.81 2.50 4.03
C ILE A 102 -9.06 1.70 4.42
N PHE A 103 -8.87 0.69 5.26
CA PHE A 103 -9.98 0.01 5.90
C PHE A 103 -10.49 0.90 7.05
N ASN A 104 -11.62 1.58 6.83
CA ASN A 104 -12.37 2.21 7.92
C ASN A 104 -13.04 1.09 8.74
N ILE A 105 -12.29 0.49 9.67
CA ILE A 105 -12.83 -0.53 10.57
C ILE A 105 -13.31 0.16 11.84
N GLY A 106 -14.63 0.28 11.97
CA GLY A 106 -15.27 0.49 13.27
C GLY A 106 -14.94 -0.69 14.19
N THR A 107 -14.16 -0.41 15.24
CA THR A 107 -13.94 -1.26 16.42
C THR A 107 -13.67 -2.75 16.15
N ALA A 108 -12.46 -3.09 15.69
CA ALA A 108 -11.94 -4.45 15.82
C ALA A 108 -10.90 -4.51 16.94
N TYR A 109 -11.33 -4.96 18.13
CA TYR A 109 -10.41 -5.28 19.22
C TYR A 109 -9.68 -6.59 18.91
N GLY A 110 -8.35 -6.55 18.81
CA GLY A 110 -7.48 -7.72 19.02
C GLY A 110 -7.12 -8.60 17.81
N SER A 111 -7.37 -8.18 16.56
CA SER A 111 -7.03 -9.00 15.39
C SER A 111 -5.89 -8.41 14.57
N VAL A 112 -4.75 -9.09 14.53
CA VAL A 112 -3.72 -8.89 13.50
C VAL A 112 -4.20 -9.64 12.25
N ILE A 113 -4.73 -8.91 11.27
CA ILE A 113 -5.05 -9.48 9.96
C ILE A 113 -4.15 -8.78 8.93
N GLY A 114 -3.17 -9.53 8.41
CA GLY A 114 -2.37 -9.15 7.24
C GLY A 114 -0.92 -8.76 7.52
N THR A 115 -0.02 -9.27 6.68
CA THR A 115 1.45 -9.10 6.69
C THR A 115 1.91 -7.69 6.25
N GLN A 116 1.32 -6.62 6.79
CA GLN A 116 1.75 -5.25 6.50
C GLN A 116 2.75 -4.77 7.56
N THR A 117 4.02 -4.60 7.16
CA THR A 117 5.16 -4.22 8.02
C THR A 117 5.25 -2.70 8.27
N SER A 118 4.16 -1.95 8.14
CA SER A 118 4.14 -0.54 8.56
C SER A 118 2.76 -0.17 9.08
N VAL A 119 2.51 -0.52 10.35
CA VAL A 119 1.35 0.01 11.06
C VAL A 119 1.64 1.50 11.32
N THR A 120 0.99 2.39 10.57
CA THR A 120 0.97 3.82 10.95
C THR A 120 0.04 3.94 12.14
N LEU A 121 0.57 3.67 13.33
CA LEU A 121 -0.16 3.74 14.59
C LEU A 121 -0.38 5.21 14.96
N ASN A 122 -1.51 5.77 14.52
CA ASN A 122 -1.88 7.14 14.82
C ASN A 122 -2.43 7.24 16.25
N TYR A 123 -1.54 7.36 17.24
CA TYR A 123 -1.93 7.52 18.65
C TYR A 123 -2.82 8.76 18.90
N ASN A 124 -2.82 9.76 18.00
CA ASN A 124 -3.74 10.91 18.09
C ASN A 124 -5.21 10.46 17.92
N GLU A 125 -5.47 9.48 17.05
CA GLU A 125 -6.81 8.91 16.87
C GLU A 125 -7.27 8.15 18.13
N SER A 126 -6.35 7.48 18.82
CA SER A 126 -6.64 6.78 20.09
C SER A 126 -7.02 7.77 21.20
N ILE A 127 -6.32 8.91 21.29
CA ILE A 127 -6.63 9.98 22.27
C ILE A 127 -7.98 10.63 21.94
N GLU A 128 -8.26 10.93 20.67
CA GLU A 128 -9.54 11.51 20.25
C GLU A 128 -10.72 10.56 20.48
N ASN A 129 -10.55 9.27 20.23
CA ASN A 129 -11.57 8.26 20.55
C ASN A 129 -11.80 8.13 22.05
N PHE A 130 -10.74 8.21 22.86
CA PHE A 130 -10.87 8.23 24.32
C PHE A 130 -11.64 9.47 24.79
N ARG A 131 -11.36 10.64 24.21
CA ARG A 131 -12.09 11.89 24.46
C ARG A 131 -13.58 11.80 24.10
N LYS A 132 -13.92 11.20 22.96
CA LYS A 132 -15.31 10.96 22.56
C LYS A 132 -16.05 10.07 23.56
N GLN A 133 -15.46 8.95 23.96
CA GLN A 133 -16.08 8.03 24.93
C GLN A 133 -16.26 8.68 26.32
N VAL A 134 -15.32 9.53 26.75
CA VAL A 134 -15.48 10.30 27.99
C VAL A 134 -16.60 11.36 27.87
N ASN A 135 -16.78 11.96 26.69
CA ASN A 135 -17.85 12.91 26.45
C ASN A 135 -19.23 12.25 26.42
N GLU A 136 -19.33 11.03 25.90
CA GLU A 136 -20.55 10.20 25.91
C GLU A 136 -20.98 9.80 27.33
N GLN A 137 -20.06 9.84 28.30
CA GLN A 137 -20.36 9.65 29.74
C GLN A 137 -20.77 10.98 30.38
N GLU A 138 -21.92 11.55 29.96
CA GLU A 138 -22.41 12.86 30.44
C GLU A 138 -22.63 12.94 31.96
N ASP A 139 -23.04 11.85 32.62
CA ASP A 139 -23.45 11.82 34.04
C ASP A 139 -22.48 11.07 34.98
N SER A 140 -21.25 10.78 34.56
CA SER A 140 -20.31 10.05 35.42
C SER A 140 -19.60 10.97 36.42
N PRO A 141 -19.64 10.69 37.75
CA PRO A 141 -18.83 11.41 38.74
C PRO A 141 -17.32 11.22 38.51
N ASP A 142 -16.95 10.25 37.66
CA ASP A 142 -15.58 9.92 37.34
C ASP A 142 -15.02 10.71 36.14
N LYS A 143 -15.85 11.53 35.47
CA LYS A 143 -15.49 12.25 34.22
C LYS A 143 -14.30 13.19 34.38
N GLU A 144 -14.15 13.82 35.54
CA GLU A 144 -12.97 14.65 35.84
C GLU A 144 -11.69 13.82 35.86
N GLN A 145 -11.73 12.64 36.51
CA GLN A 145 -10.58 11.75 36.56
C GLN A 145 -10.25 11.18 35.18
N MET A 146 -11.25 10.88 34.36
CA MET A 146 -11.05 10.45 32.97
C MET A 146 -10.35 11.52 32.13
N ASN A 147 -10.75 12.79 32.26
CA ASN A 147 -10.10 13.91 31.56
C ASN A 147 -8.65 14.14 32.03
N GLN A 148 -8.35 13.87 33.30
CA GLN A 148 -6.97 13.91 33.81
C GLN A 148 -6.10 12.80 33.18
N ILE A 149 -6.66 11.62 32.92
CA ILE A 149 -5.95 10.55 32.19
C ILE A 149 -5.66 10.97 30.76
N ILE A 150 -6.63 11.57 30.04
CA ILE A 150 -6.43 12.10 28.68
C ILE A 150 -5.27 13.10 28.67
N SER A 151 -5.29 14.06 29.60
CA SER A 151 -4.26 15.10 29.69
C SER A 151 -2.87 14.51 29.97
N LEU A 152 -2.80 13.47 30.82
CA LEU A 152 -1.54 12.75 31.07
C LEU A 152 -1.03 12.01 29.82
N LEU A 153 -1.93 11.35 29.09
CA LEU A 153 -1.57 10.68 27.83
C LEU A 153 -1.05 11.70 26.80
N GLU A 154 -1.69 12.86 26.68
CA GLU A 154 -1.22 13.93 25.79
C GLU A 154 0.17 14.48 26.20
N MET A 155 0.44 14.62 27.50
CA MET A 155 1.76 15.04 27.97
C MET A 155 2.84 13.99 27.70
N ILE A 156 2.51 12.71 27.83
CA ILE A 156 3.44 11.61 27.49
C ILE A 156 3.71 11.58 25.98
N THR A 157 2.67 11.68 25.15
CA THR A 157 2.83 11.60 23.70
C THR A 157 3.57 12.79 23.11
N LYS A 158 3.52 13.96 23.77
CA LYS A 158 4.26 15.18 23.40
C LYS A 158 5.67 15.28 24.00
N ASP A 159 6.20 14.21 24.60
CA ASP A 159 7.51 14.21 25.31
C ASP A 159 7.61 15.18 26.49
N GLN A 160 6.47 15.69 26.97
CA GLN A 160 6.45 16.66 28.06
C GLN A 160 6.58 16.01 29.44
N LEU A 161 6.36 14.69 29.51
CA LEU A 161 6.42 13.96 30.77
C LEU A 161 7.04 12.56 30.58
N PRO A 162 8.13 12.22 31.29
CA PRO A 162 8.72 10.89 31.22
C PRO A 162 7.76 9.86 31.85
N VAL A 163 7.53 8.75 31.14
CA VAL A 163 6.72 7.65 31.68
C VAL A 163 7.47 7.01 32.85
N GLN A 164 6.92 7.18 34.06
CA GLN A 164 7.48 6.61 35.28
C GLN A 164 6.55 5.54 35.84
N LYS A 165 7.15 4.53 36.49
CA LYS A 165 6.39 3.49 37.20
C LYS A 165 5.50 4.14 38.25
N GLY A 166 4.19 3.94 38.15
CA GLY A 166 3.20 4.49 39.07
C GLY A 166 2.49 5.76 38.62
N LEU A 167 2.82 6.30 37.43
CA LEU A 167 2.19 7.50 36.87
C LEU A 167 0.65 7.39 36.77
N PHE A 168 0.15 6.18 36.51
CA PHE A 168 -1.28 5.89 36.43
C PHE A 168 -1.86 5.23 37.70
N SER A 169 -1.06 5.00 38.75
CA SER A 169 -1.52 4.26 39.94
C SER A 169 -2.69 4.92 40.67
N ARG A 170 -2.77 6.25 40.64
CA ARG A 170 -3.92 6.99 41.22
C ARG A 170 -5.24 6.76 40.48
N PHE A 171 -5.18 6.24 39.25
CA PHE A 171 -6.34 5.93 38.42
C PHE A 171 -6.63 4.42 38.37
N SER A 172 -5.91 3.58 39.11
CA SER A 172 -6.13 2.13 39.10
C SER A 172 -7.56 1.75 39.49
N ALA A 173 -8.11 2.37 40.54
CA ALA A 173 -9.51 2.16 40.93
C ALA A 173 -10.50 2.57 39.82
N LEU A 174 -10.17 3.60 39.06
CA LEU A 174 -10.98 4.05 37.93
C LEU A 174 -10.90 3.08 36.75
N MET A 175 -9.72 2.55 36.47
CA MET A 175 -9.47 1.55 35.42
C MET A 175 -10.09 0.19 35.76
N GLU A 176 -10.13 -0.18 37.04
CA GLU A 176 -10.84 -1.37 37.53
C GLU A 176 -12.34 -1.23 37.40
N LYS A 177 -12.88 -0.03 37.72
CA LYS A 177 -14.32 0.26 37.59
C LYS A 177 -14.78 0.31 36.14
N HIS A 178 -13.92 0.80 35.24
CA HIS A 178 -14.22 1.00 33.83
C HIS A 178 -13.15 0.33 32.96
N THR A 179 -13.36 -0.94 32.64
CA THR A 179 -12.43 -1.76 31.83
C THR A 179 -12.03 -1.09 30.50
N TRP A 180 -12.95 -0.32 29.90
CA TRP A 180 -12.69 0.41 28.66
C TRP A 180 -11.63 1.52 28.81
N ILE A 181 -11.46 2.11 30.00
CA ILE A 181 -10.40 3.08 30.29
C ILE A 181 -9.04 2.39 30.29
N SER A 182 -8.93 1.24 30.98
CA SER A 182 -7.69 0.47 31.02
C SER A 182 -7.21 0.09 29.61
N ASN A 183 -8.17 -0.31 28.76
CA ASN A 183 -7.91 -0.63 27.36
C ASN A 183 -7.45 0.60 26.58
N ALA A 184 -8.12 1.75 26.72
CA ALA A 184 -7.77 2.99 26.03
C ALA A 184 -6.39 3.53 26.43
N VAL A 185 -6.03 3.45 27.72
CA VAL A 185 -4.70 3.85 28.21
C VAL A 185 -3.62 2.91 27.67
N SER A 186 -3.84 1.60 27.76
CA SER A 186 -2.86 0.60 27.31
C SER A 186 -2.61 0.69 25.80
N SER A 187 -3.66 0.83 25.00
CA SER A 187 -3.53 0.96 23.55
C SER A 187 -2.79 2.24 23.15
N THR A 188 -3.07 3.37 23.81
CA THR A 188 -2.39 4.64 23.55
C THR A 188 -0.90 4.57 23.89
N ILE A 189 -0.54 3.97 25.04
CA ILE A 189 0.87 3.82 25.46
C ILE A 189 1.61 2.86 24.53
N LEU A 190 1.01 1.72 24.19
CA LEU A 190 1.62 0.74 23.27
C LEU A 190 1.81 1.33 21.87
N SER A 191 0.80 2.06 21.38
CA SER A 191 0.85 2.79 20.12
C SER A 191 1.98 3.83 20.12
N TRP A 192 2.12 4.61 21.19
CA TRP A 192 3.23 5.55 21.34
C TRP A 192 4.60 4.87 21.41
N LEU A 193 4.76 3.81 22.21
CA LEU A 193 6.02 3.08 22.33
C LEU A 193 6.48 2.48 21.00
N THR A 194 5.56 1.91 20.24
CA THR A 194 5.86 1.30 18.93
C THR A 194 6.27 2.33 17.88
N THR A 195 5.84 3.60 18.00
CA THR A 195 6.37 4.69 17.14
C THR A 195 7.80 5.14 17.50
N ARG A 196 8.35 4.65 18.62
CA ARG A 196 9.71 4.98 19.10
C ARG A 196 10.73 3.85 18.93
N LEU A 197 10.28 2.67 18.55
CA LEU A 197 11.15 1.51 18.25
C LEU A 197 11.66 1.60 16.81
#